data_AF-Q4D3J9-F1
#
_entry.id   AF-Q4D3J9-F1
#
_cell.length_a   1.000
_cell.length_b   1.000
_cell.length_c   1.000
_cell.angle_alpha   90.00
_cell.angle_beta   90.00
_cell.angle_gamma   90.00
#
_symmetry.space_group_name_H-M   'P 1'
#
loop_
_entity.id
_entity.type
_entity.pdbx_description
1 polymer ?
#
loop_
_entity_poly.entity_id
_entity_poly.type
_entity_poly.pdbx_seq_one_letter_code
_entity_poly.pdbx_strand_id
1 'polypeptide(L)'
;MRLATSGLKLLESTEREENAGEVAAALIEANSELMTLFFRHIAVCPPHGPFKYYSAITFTERVRRWIAANGSERNVVTLQGLTPTAVLHLMEKYYNTNHLRSWPLLYVPAEIRLKDVLALLGEEK
;
A
#
# COMPACT_ATOMS: atom_id res chain seq x y z
N MET A 1 12.31 18.66 34.10
CA MET A 1 10.95 18.91 33.58
C MET A 1 10.90 19.19 32.06
N ARG A 2 11.78 18.60 31.22
CA ARG A 2 11.84 18.87 29.75
C ARG A 2 11.24 17.78 28.86
N LEU A 3 10.63 16.73 29.42
CA LEU A 3 10.11 15.61 28.63
C LEU A 3 8.72 15.86 28.01
N ALA A 4 7.85 16.66 28.64
CA ALA A 4 6.46 16.80 28.19
C ALA A 4 6.29 17.52 26.84
N THR A 5 7.11 18.54 26.55
CA THR A 5 7.01 19.30 25.29
C THR A 5 7.51 18.52 24.07
N SER A 6 8.45 17.58 24.26
CA SER A 6 8.97 16.74 23.15
C SER A 6 7.92 15.74 22.67
N GLY A 7 7.16 15.14 23.60
CA GLY A 7 6.10 14.19 23.25
C GLY A 7 4.96 14.84 22.48
N LEU A 8 4.52 16.03 22.90
CA LEU A 8 3.48 16.80 22.19
C LEU A 8 3.90 17.15 20.75
N LYS A 9 5.14 17.63 20.55
CA LYS A 9 5.64 17.91 19.19
C LYS A 9 5.71 16.67 18.30
N LEU A 10 6.09 15.53 18.87
CA LEU A 10 6.13 14.26 18.13
C LEU A 10 4.71 13.83 17.72
N LEU A 11 3.74 13.87 18.64
CA LEU A 11 2.34 13.56 18.35
C LEU A 11 1.78 14.47 17.26
N GLU A 12 1.96 15.78 17.38
CA GLU A 12 1.52 16.75 16.36
C GLU A 12 2.17 16.49 15.00
N SER A 13 3.45 16.08 14.95
CA SER A 13 4.12 15.74 13.70
C SER A 13 3.58 14.44 13.08
N THR A 14 3.33 13.42 13.91
CA THR A 14 2.79 12.13 13.45
C THR A 14 1.37 12.29 12.93
N GLU A 15 0.51 13.03 13.62
CA GLU A 15 -0.87 13.32 13.17
C GLU A 15 -0.89 14.07 11.83
N ARG A 16 0.04 15.01 11.62
CA ARG A 16 0.17 15.73 10.34
C ARG A 16 0.64 14.82 9.22
N GLU A 17 1.62 13.96 9.48
CA GLU A 17 2.12 12.99 8.50
C GLU A 17 1.05 11.96 8.12
N GLU A 18 0.29 11.48 9.10
CA GLU A 18 -0.81 10.53 8.89
C GLU A 18 -1.93 11.17 8.05
N ASN A 19 -2.37 12.39 8.41
CA ASN A 19 -3.36 13.13 7.64
C ASN A 19 -2.88 13.42 6.20
N ALA A 20 -1.62 13.83 6.02
CA ALA A 20 -1.05 14.02 4.68
C ALA A 20 -1.06 12.71 3.86
N GLY A 21 -0.77 11.58 4.51
CA GLY A 21 -0.85 10.24 3.93
C GLY A 21 -2.27 9.87 3.50
N GLU A 22 -3.28 10.16 4.34
CA GLU A 22 -4.69 9.91 4.02
C GLU A 22 -5.18 10.74 2.83
N VAL A 23 -4.83 12.03 2.79
CA VAL A 23 -5.17 12.90 1.65
C VAL A 23 -4.49 12.40 0.37
N ALA A 24 -3.24 11.95 0.45
CA ALA A 24 -2.54 11.35 -0.68
C ALA A 24 -3.20 10.04 -1.14
N ALA A 25 -3.62 9.18 -0.21
CA ALA A 25 -4.33 7.94 -0.52
C ALA A 25 -5.69 8.22 -1.19
N ALA A 26 -6.45 9.19 -0.69
CA ALA A 26 -7.71 9.60 -1.30
C ALA A 26 -7.52 10.11 -2.74
N LEU A 27 -6.42 10.80 -3.03
CA LEU A 27 -6.10 11.24 -4.39
C LEU A 27 -5.73 10.07 -5.31
N ILE A 28 -5.05 9.04 -4.78
CA ILE A 28 -4.83 7.78 -5.52
C ILE A 28 -6.17 7.13 -5.85
N GLU A 29 -7.06 6.99 -4.87
CA GLU A 29 -8.40 6.38 -5.04
C GLU A 29 -9.25 7.12 -6.08
N ALA A 30 -9.16 8.45 -6.12
CA ALA A 30 -9.89 9.27 -7.08
C ALA A 30 -9.32 9.21 -8.51
N ASN A 31 -8.14 8.63 -8.72
CA ASN A 31 -7.47 8.59 -10.00
C ASN A 31 -7.42 7.15 -10.56
N SER A 32 -8.10 6.94 -11.69
CA SER A 32 -8.24 5.62 -12.31
C SER A 32 -6.91 5.02 -12.78
N GLU A 33 -5.97 5.83 -13.27
CA GLU A 33 -4.65 5.34 -13.70
C GLU A 33 -3.79 4.89 -12.51
N LEU A 34 -3.83 5.64 -11.41
CA LEU A 34 -3.14 5.28 -10.18
C LEU A 34 -3.76 4.04 -9.54
N MET A 35 -5.08 3.89 -9.53
CA MET A 35 -5.73 2.66 -9.07
C MET A 35 -5.44 1.46 -9.97
N THR A 36 -5.34 1.67 -11.29
CA THR A 36 -4.90 0.62 -12.22
C THR A 36 -3.46 0.20 -11.92
N LEU A 37 -2.56 1.16 -11.67
CA LEU A 37 -1.18 0.91 -11.26
C LEU A 37 -1.13 0.14 -9.93
N PHE A 38 -2.01 0.48 -8.98
CA PHE A 38 -2.15 -0.18 -7.69
C PHE A 38 -2.52 -1.66 -7.82
N PHE A 39 -3.59 -1.99 -8.55
CA PHE A 39 -3.99 -3.39 -8.73
C PHE A 39 -2.94 -4.19 -9.50
N ARG A 40 -2.32 -3.60 -10.53
CA ARG A 40 -1.20 -4.23 -11.24
C ARG A 40 -0.01 -4.46 -10.31
N HIS A 41 0.27 -3.53 -9.41
CA HIS A 41 1.34 -3.67 -8.44
C HIS A 41 1.07 -4.83 -7.49
N ILE A 42 -0.12 -4.89 -6.89
CA ILE A 42 -0.51 -5.96 -5.96
C ILE A 42 -0.45 -7.33 -6.63
N ALA A 43 -0.88 -7.45 -7.90
CA ALA A 43 -0.82 -8.71 -8.61
C ALA A 43 0.62 -9.27 -8.77
N VAL A 44 1.62 -8.39 -8.88
CA VAL A 44 3.04 -8.77 -9.07
C VAL A 44 3.81 -8.78 -7.74
N CYS A 45 3.39 -7.97 -6.77
CA CYS A 45 3.98 -7.84 -5.45
C CYS A 45 2.88 -7.95 -4.39
N PRO A 46 2.31 -9.16 -4.20
CA PRO A 46 1.19 -9.34 -3.29
C PRO A 46 1.61 -9.00 -1.86
N PRO A 47 0.86 -8.15 -1.14
CA PRO A 47 1.16 -7.83 0.25
C PRO A 47 0.81 -9.04 1.13
N HIS A 48 1.79 -9.88 1.44
CA HIS A 48 1.61 -11.05 2.30
C HIS A 48 2.67 -11.13 3.38
N GLY A 49 2.27 -11.56 4.57
CA GLY A 49 3.14 -11.70 5.74
C GLY A 49 4.10 -10.51 5.90
N PRO A 50 5.43 -10.73 5.93
CA PRO A 50 6.41 -9.66 6.07
C PRO A 50 6.59 -8.81 4.80
N PHE A 51 6.15 -9.27 3.61
CA PHE A 51 6.24 -8.50 2.37
C PHE A 51 5.22 -7.38 2.25
N LYS A 52 4.22 -7.29 3.14
CA LYS A 52 3.27 -6.18 3.12
C LYS A 52 3.98 -4.82 3.13
N TYR A 53 5.01 -4.69 3.96
CA TYR A 53 5.79 -3.46 4.07
C TYR A 53 6.63 -3.21 2.81
N TYR A 54 7.20 -4.27 2.23
CA TYR A 54 7.97 -4.17 0.99
C TYR A 54 7.08 -3.76 -0.20
N SER A 55 5.90 -4.36 -0.31
CA SER A 55 4.86 -4.00 -1.29
C SER A 55 4.49 -2.52 -1.12
N ALA A 56 4.20 -2.08 0.11
CA ALA A 56 3.86 -0.68 0.37
C ALA A 56 4.98 0.31 0.00
N ILE A 57 6.24 0.02 0.36
CA ILE A 57 7.39 0.85 0.01
C ILE A 57 7.56 0.92 -1.51
N THR A 58 7.53 -0.23 -2.18
CA THR A 58 7.77 -0.28 -3.64
C THR A 58 6.61 0.32 -4.44
N PHE A 59 5.37 0.24 -3.95
CA PHE A 59 4.26 0.98 -4.55
C PHE A 59 4.41 2.48 -4.36
N THR A 60 4.79 2.94 -3.16
CA THR A 60 5.05 4.37 -2.89
C THR A 60 6.08 4.94 -3.88
N GLU A 61 7.17 4.22 -4.13
CA GLU A 61 8.19 4.61 -5.12
C GLU A 61 7.66 4.62 -6.57
N ARG A 62 6.79 3.66 -6.93
CA ARG A 62 6.16 3.64 -8.26
C ARG A 62 5.25 4.84 -8.47
N VAL A 63 4.49 5.22 -7.44
CA VAL A 63 3.63 6.41 -7.49
C VAL A 63 4.48 7.68 -7.65
N ARG A 64 5.58 7.82 -6.90
CA ARG A 64 6.54 8.94 -7.06
C ARG A 64 7.06 9.08 -8.49
N ARG A 65 7.43 7.96 -9.12
CA ARG A 65 7.87 7.94 -10.52
C ARG A 65 6.74 8.28 -11.49
N TRP A 66 5.55 7.76 -11.26
CA TRP A 66 4.38 8.05 -12.10
C TRP A 66 4.04 9.55 -12.07
N ILE A 67 4.10 10.18 -10.89
CA ILE A 67 3.85 11.61 -10.70
C ILE A 67 4.89 12.45 -11.42
N ALA A 68 6.18 12.08 -11.32
CA ALA A 68 7.24 12.81 -12.00
C ALA A 68 7.05 12.82 -13.54
N ALA A 69 6.39 11.80 -14.09
CA ALA A 69 6.14 11.68 -15.53
C ALA A 69 4.77 12.26 -15.97
N ASN A 70 3.74 12.17 -15.14
CA ASN A 70 2.34 12.44 -15.56
C ASN A 70 1.59 13.43 -14.64
N GLY A 71 2.20 13.84 -13.53
CA GLY A 71 1.55 14.63 -12.50
C GLY A 71 1.39 16.11 -12.85
N SER A 72 0.24 16.68 -12.52
CA SER A 72 0.09 18.13 -12.42
C SER A 72 0.81 18.63 -11.16
N GLU A 73 1.23 19.90 -11.15
CA GLU A 73 1.91 20.52 -9.99
C GLU A 73 1.13 20.32 -8.68
N ARG A 74 -0.21 20.43 -8.72
CA ARG A 74 -1.08 20.17 -7.57
C ARG A 74 -0.99 18.72 -7.07
N ASN A 75 -0.97 17.74 -7.98
CA ASN A 75 -0.89 16.33 -7.61
C ASN A 75 0.49 15.98 -7.04
N VAL A 76 1.55 16.64 -7.52
CA VAL A 76 2.92 16.45 -7.02
C VAL A 76 3.00 16.78 -5.54
N VAL A 77 2.49 17.95 -5.12
CA VAL A 77 2.54 18.39 -3.71
C VAL A 77 1.75 17.44 -2.81
N THR A 78 0.53 17.06 -3.20
CA THR A 78 -0.30 16.17 -2.38
C THR A 78 0.33 14.79 -2.24
N LEU A 79 0.81 14.20 -3.33
CA LEU A 79 1.34 12.84 -3.32
C LEU A 79 2.77 12.74 -2.78
N GLN A 80 3.48 13.86 -2.58
CA GLN A 80 4.70 13.87 -1.77
C GLN A 80 4.44 13.46 -0.32
N GLY A 81 3.23 13.70 0.19
CA GLY A 81 2.77 13.24 1.51
C GLY A 81 2.46 11.74 1.57
N LEU A 82 2.55 11.00 0.45
CA LEU A 82 2.27 9.57 0.45
C LEU A 82 3.33 8.81 1.25
N THR A 83 2.88 8.14 2.30
CA THR A 83 3.70 7.29 3.16
C THR A 83 3.42 5.80 2.91
N PRO A 84 4.39 4.90 3.17
CA PRO A 84 4.14 3.46 3.15
C PRO A 84 3.00 3.03 4.08
N THR A 85 2.81 3.72 5.21
CA THR A 85 1.70 3.46 6.14
C THR A 85 0.34 3.74 5.50
N ALA A 86 0.17 4.88 4.83
CA ALA A 86 -1.06 5.17 4.09
C ALA A 86 -1.31 4.14 2.97
N VAL A 87 -0.24 3.69 2.30
CA VAL A 87 -0.34 2.63 1.30
C VAL A 87 -0.74 1.28 1.91
N LEU A 88 -0.26 0.95 3.11
CA LEU A 88 -0.71 -0.26 3.80
C LEU A 88 -2.21 -0.21 4.10
N HIS A 89 -2.72 0.92 4.59
CA HIS A 89 -4.15 1.10 4.80
C HIS A 89 -4.94 0.96 3.48
N LEU A 90 -4.43 1.51 2.38
CA LEU A 90 -5.03 1.34 1.06
C LEU A 90 -5.02 -0.13 0.61
N MET A 91 -3.93 -0.85 0.82
CA MET A 91 -3.81 -2.29 0.54
C MET A 91 -4.81 -3.09 1.37
N GLU A 92 -4.92 -2.85 2.67
CA GLU A 92 -5.86 -3.54 3.56
C GLU A 92 -7.32 -3.26 3.18
N LYS A 93 -7.63 -2.04 2.71
CA LYS A 93 -8.97 -1.64 2.26
C LYS A 93 -9.41 -2.39 1.00
N TYR A 94 -8.53 -2.54 0.01
CA TYR A 94 -8.87 -3.09 -1.31
C TYR A 94 -8.42 -4.53 -1.54
N TYR A 95 -7.53 -5.05 -0.70
CA TYR A 95 -6.92 -6.36 -0.88
C TYR A 95 -6.81 -7.08 0.46
N ASN A 96 -7.77 -7.97 0.73
CA ASN A 96 -7.79 -8.75 1.95
C ASN A 96 -6.60 -9.72 2.00
N THR A 97 -5.57 -9.43 2.81
CA THR A 97 -4.36 -10.26 2.92
C THR A 97 -4.54 -11.49 3.81
N ASN A 98 -5.73 -11.72 4.40
CA ASN A 98 -5.91 -12.80 5.37
C ASN A 98 -5.69 -14.19 4.74
N HIS A 99 -6.10 -14.36 3.48
CA HIS A 99 -5.87 -15.61 2.72
C HIS A 99 -4.38 -15.86 2.42
N LEU A 100 -3.52 -14.86 2.57
CA LEU A 100 -2.07 -14.94 2.33
C LEU A 100 -1.25 -15.02 3.62
N ARG A 101 -1.89 -15.02 4.80
CA ARG A 101 -1.18 -14.99 6.08
C ARG A 101 -0.34 -16.25 6.32
N SER A 102 -0.78 -17.39 5.78
CA SER A 102 -0.08 -18.67 5.86
C SER A 102 0.98 -18.86 4.78
N TRP A 103 1.12 -17.91 3.84
CA TRP A 103 2.05 -18.07 2.72
C TRP A 103 3.50 -18.00 3.19
N PRO A 104 4.37 -18.89 2.69
CA PRO A 104 5.80 -18.86 2.99
C PRO A 104 6.45 -17.51 2.64
N LEU A 105 7.51 -17.19 3.38
CA LEU A 105 8.35 -16.00 3.23
C LEU A 105 9.05 -15.87 1.87
N LEU A 106 8.94 -16.84 0.98
CA LEU A 106 9.46 -16.78 -0.39
C LEU A 106 8.40 -17.27 -1.39
N TYR A 107 7.12 -17.20 -1.02
CA TYR A 107 6.03 -17.55 -1.92
C TYR A 107 5.88 -16.44 -2.96
N VAL A 108 6.66 -16.56 -4.02
CA VAL A 108 6.33 -15.97 -5.32
C VAL A 108 5.43 -17.00 -5.99
N PRO A 109 4.13 -16.74 -6.23
CA PRO A 109 3.41 -17.56 -7.17
C PRO A 109 3.98 -17.24 -8.55
N ALA A 110 5.00 -17.98 -8.96
CA ALA A 110 5.34 -18.06 -10.37
C ALA A 110 4.25 -18.83 -11.14
N GLU A 111 3.39 -19.56 -10.44
CA GLU A 111 2.37 -20.42 -11.03
C GLU A 111 1.17 -20.51 -10.07
N ILE A 112 0.02 -19.94 -10.46
CA ILE A 112 -1.27 -20.30 -9.84
C ILE A 112 -1.57 -21.72 -10.31
N ARG A 113 -1.60 -22.69 -9.40
CA ARG A 113 -1.96 -24.06 -9.74
C ARG A 113 -3.46 -24.23 -9.64
N LEU A 114 -4.03 -25.15 -10.42
CA LEU A 114 -5.46 -25.48 -10.37
C LEU A 114 -5.95 -25.75 -8.94
N LYS A 115 -5.13 -26.42 -8.11
CA LYS A 115 -5.44 -26.67 -6.69
C LYS A 115 -5.73 -25.39 -5.90
N ASP A 116 -5.03 -24.29 -6.18
CA ASP A 116 -5.19 -23.03 -5.45
C ASP A 116 -6.55 -22.39 -5.81
N VAL A 117 -6.98 -22.56 -7.07
CA VAL A 117 -8.30 -22.16 -7.56
C VAL A 117 -9.40 -23.04 -6.94
N LEU A 118 -9.20 -24.35 -6.90
CA LEU A 118 -10.17 -25.29 -6.31
C LEU A 118 -10.34 -25.05 -4.80
N ALA A 119 -9.26 -24.73 -4.08
CA ALA A 119 -9.30 -24.34 -2.67
C ALA A 119 -10.15 -23.09 -2.44
N LEU A 120 -10.00 -22.07 -3.30
CA LEU A 120 -10.80 -20.85 -3.26
C LEU A 120 -12.28 -21.09 -3.57
N LEU A 121 -12.59 -22.05 -4.46
CA LEU A 121 -13.96 -22.43 -4.80
C LEU A 121 -14.60 -23.35 -3.75
N GLY A 122 -13.85 -23.83 -2.75
CA GLY A 122 -14.33 -24.81 -1.78
C GLY A 122 -14.57 -26.19 -2.41
N GLU A 123 -13.91 -26.47 -3.54
CA GLU A 123 -14.06 -27.71 -4.31
C GLU A 123 -12.92 -28.71 -4.06
N GLU A 124 -12.12 -28.53 -3.01
CA GLU A 124 -11.12 -29.52 -2.61
C GLU A 124 -11.82 -30.83 -2.20
N LYS A 125 -11.73 -31.84 -3.06
CA LYS A 125 -11.99 -33.25 -2.77
C LYS A 125 -10.69 -34.00 -2.57
#